data_AF-A0A9W8B0S9-F1
#
_entry.id   AF-A0A9W8B0S9-F1
#
_cell.length_a   1.000
_cell.length_b   1.000
_cell.length_c   1.000
_cell.angle_alpha   90.00
_cell.angle_beta   90.00
_cell.angle_gamma   90.00
#
_symmetry.space_group_name_H-M   'P 1'
#
loop_
_entity.id
_entity.type
_entity.pdbx_description
1 polymer ?
#
loop_
_entity_poly.entity_id
_entity_poly.type
_entity_poly.pdbx_seq_one_letter_code
_entity_poly.pdbx_strand_id
1 'polypeptide(L)'
;MPPEQDPLATPGFDAVECLNALFPSEQSLWNLETVTQNLNQAILRTDNEIEAVMRSQVDTEERGAREVDQTKLAIQALYDRISEMKQRAELSEGAVLNITQDIKSLDNAKRNLVAAVTLLKRLQMLTIATEQLQSICESRRYKEASHLLLAVQELQGFFEEYHQLPDVIQLSSKIEVLKKT
;
A
#
# COMPACT_ATOMS: atom_id res chain seq x y z
N MET A 1 42.90 25.87 41.94
CA MET A 1 43.25 27.09 41.19
C MET A 1 43.04 26.80 39.71
N PRO A 2 42.22 27.56 38.99
CA PRO A 2 42.15 27.42 37.54
C PRO A 2 43.53 27.78 36.95
N PRO A 3 43.97 27.15 35.86
CA PRO A 3 45.25 27.48 35.25
C PRO A 3 45.21 28.94 34.82
N GLU A 4 46.24 29.69 35.20
CA GLU A 4 46.50 31.04 34.68
C GLU A 4 46.37 30.99 33.16
N GLN A 5 45.56 31.90 32.61
CA GLN A 5 45.32 32.00 31.17
C GLN A 5 46.66 32.07 30.46
N ASP A 6 46.91 31.14 29.53
CA ASP A 6 48.13 31.15 28.73
C ASP A 6 48.21 32.51 28.00
N PRO A 7 49.16 33.39 28.34
CA PRO A 7 49.25 34.72 27.73
C PRO A 7 49.46 34.62 26.22
N LEU A 8 50.01 33.49 25.73
CA LEU A 8 50.20 33.21 24.30
C LEU A 8 48.88 32.92 23.55
N ALA A 9 47.79 32.63 24.27
CA ALA A 9 46.49 32.29 23.70
C ALA A 9 45.53 33.48 23.56
N THR A 10 45.96 34.69 23.93
CA THR A 10 45.12 35.89 23.82
C THR A 10 45.32 36.60 22.47
N PRO A 11 44.24 37.10 21.83
CA PRO A 11 44.30 37.74 20.50
C PRO A 11 45.01 39.10 20.45
N GLY A 12 45.70 39.49 21.53
CA GLY A 12 46.45 40.75 21.68
C GLY A 12 47.77 40.55 22.42
N PHE A 13 48.43 39.40 22.21
CA PHE A 13 49.70 39.07 22.84
C PHE A 13 50.74 40.19 22.64
N ASP A 14 51.15 40.84 23.75
CA ASP A 14 52.26 41.78 23.78
C ASP A 14 53.52 41.07 24.30
N ALA A 15 54.46 40.84 23.40
CA ALA A 15 55.73 40.20 23.72
C ALA A 15 56.56 41.00 24.73
N VAL A 16 56.44 42.34 24.75
CA VAL A 16 57.17 43.23 25.66
C VAL A 16 56.59 43.14 27.06
N GLU A 17 55.26 43.17 27.20
CA GLU A 17 54.59 42.99 28.49
C GLU A 17 54.85 41.59 29.07
N CYS A 18 54.83 40.55 28.23
CA CYS A 18 55.16 39.19 28.62
C CYS A 18 56.62 39.05 29.09
N LEU A 19 57.58 39.62 28.34
CA LEU A 19 58.99 39.62 28.73
C LEU A 19 59.23 40.39 30.03
N ASN A 20 58.58 41.54 30.22
CA ASN A 20 58.67 42.32 31.45
C ASN A 20 58.03 41.60 32.65
N ALA A 21 56.99 40.79 32.42
CA ALA A 21 56.40 39.93 33.45
C ALA A 21 57.30 38.74 33.82
N LEU A 22 58.02 38.17 32.84
CA LEU A 22 58.97 37.08 33.05
C LEU A 22 60.29 37.56 33.70
N PHE A 23 60.72 38.78 33.38
CA PHE A 23 61.97 39.37 33.88
C PHE A 23 61.78 40.79 34.46
N PRO A 24 61.15 40.93 35.64
CA PRO A 24 60.82 42.25 36.22
C PRO A 24 62.02 43.01 36.82
N SER A 25 63.17 42.37 37.03
CA SER A 25 64.38 43.00 37.58
C SER A 25 65.66 42.35 37.06
N GLU A 26 66.81 43.03 37.11
CA GLU A 26 68.09 42.51 36.60
C GLU A 26 68.52 41.18 37.24
N GLN A 27 68.08 40.91 38.47
CA GLN A 27 68.36 39.65 39.19
C GLN A 27 67.59 38.45 38.60
N SER A 28 66.45 38.69 37.95
CA SER A 28 65.65 37.65 37.29
C SER A 28 66.30 37.08 36.03
N LEU A 29 67.25 37.81 35.42
CA LEU A 29 68.02 37.38 34.25
C LEU A 29 68.89 36.15 34.55
N TRP A 30 69.16 35.85 35.82
CA TRP A 30 69.81 34.59 36.22
C TRP A 30 69.03 33.34 35.78
N ASN A 31 67.70 33.44 35.69
CA ASN A 31 66.82 32.33 35.31
C ASN A 31 66.57 32.24 33.79
N LEU A 32 67.27 33.03 32.98
CA LEU A 32 67.07 33.10 31.53
C LEU A 32 67.17 31.74 30.84
N GLU A 33 68.17 30.94 31.23
CA GLU A 33 68.39 29.61 30.66
C GLU A 33 67.20 28.68 30.97
N THR A 34 66.69 28.71 32.20
CA THR A 34 65.53 27.92 32.63
C THR A 34 64.26 28.34 31.90
N VAL A 35 64.02 29.65 31.74
CA VAL A 35 62.86 30.17 31.00
C VAL A 35 62.95 29.77 29.53
N THR A 36 64.12 29.88 28.92
CA THR A 36 64.36 29.47 27.52
C THR A 36 64.13 27.97 27.32
N GLN A 37 64.60 27.14 28.26
CA GLN A 37 64.36 25.70 28.24
C GLN A 37 62.86 25.37 28.36
N ASN A 38 62.14 26.05 29.25
CA ASN A 38 60.69 25.87 29.41
C ASN A 38 59.91 26.29 28.16
N LEU A 39 60.31 27.40 27.52
CA LEU A 39 59.71 27.85 26.26
C LEU A 39 59.96 26.84 25.13
N ASN A 40 61.19 26.32 25.00
CA ASN A 40 61.49 25.28 24.02
C ASN A 40 60.68 24.00 24.26
N GLN A 41 60.48 23.61 25.53
CA GLN A 41 59.60 22.48 25.87
C GLN A 41 58.14 22.77 25.55
N ALA A 42 57.67 24.01 25.78
CA ALA A 42 56.32 24.43 25.42
C ALA A 42 56.11 24.40 23.90
N ILE A 43 57.06 24.93 23.11
CA ILE A 43 57.03 24.87 21.64
C ILE A 43 56.95 23.43 21.17
N LEU A 44 57.85 22.55 21.65
CA LEU A 44 57.84 21.13 21.27
C LEU A 44 56.52 20.46 21.65
N ARG A 45 55.94 20.79 22.79
CA ARG A 45 54.64 20.26 23.21
C ARG A 45 53.53 20.74 22.27
N THR A 46 53.47 22.05 21.98
CA THR A 46 52.47 22.63 21.09
C THR A 46 52.58 22.05 19.68
N ASP A 47 53.79 21.87 19.15
CA ASP A 47 54.00 21.23 17.83
C ASP A 47 53.46 19.79 17.80
N ASN A 48 53.72 19.01 18.86
CA ASN A 48 53.17 17.66 18.97
C ASN A 48 51.63 17.65 19.10
N GLU A 49 51.06 18.62 19.83
CA GLU A 49 49.61 18.79 19.96
C GLU A 49 48.97 19.17 18.60
N ILE A 50 49.59 20.09 17.84
CA ILE A 50 49.16 20.47 16.48
C ILE A 50 49.20 19.25 15.56
N GLU A 51 50.31 18.50 15.55
CA GLU A 51 50.43 17.32 14.69
C GLU A 51 49.36 16.27 15.02
N ALA A 52 49.07 16.04 16.30
CA ALA A 52 48.02 15.13 16.73
C ALA A 52 46.63 15.58 16.26
N VAL A 53 46.32 16.88 16.37
CA VAL A 53 45.05 17.45 15.90
C VAL A 53 44.92 17.40 14.38
N MET A 54 45.97 17.72 13.63
CA MET A 54 45.93 17.64 12.16
C MET A 54 45.68 16.21 11.68
N ARG A 55 46.32 15.21 12.29
CA ARG A 55 46.10 13.80 11.96
C ARG A 55 44.66 13.36 12.29
N SER A 56 44.11 13.76 13.43
CA SER A 56 42.74 13.41 13.80
C SER A 56 41.70 14.08 12.90
N GLN A 57 41.98 15.31 12.45
CA GLN A 57 41.11 16.03 11.53
C GLN A 57 41.05 15.37 10.15
N VAL A 58 42.18 14.95 9.58
CA VAL A 58 42.22 14.24 8.29
C VAL A 58 41.42 12.92 8.37
N ASP A 59 41.59 12.14 9.45
CA ASP A 59 40.83 10.90 9.65
C ASP A 59 39.32 11.17 9.82
N THR A 60 38.95 12.28 10.48
CA THR A 60 37.55 12.67 10.66
C THR A 60 36.91 13.12 9.34
N GLU A 61 37.62 13.90 8.52
CA GLU A 61 37.15 14.34 7.21
C GLU A 61 36.95 13.17 6.24
N GLU A 62 37.89 12.22 6.21
CA GLU A 62 37.78 11.02 5.38
C GLU A 62 36.61 10.13 5.83
N ARG A 63 36.42 9.97 7.14
CA ARG A 63 35.26 9.24 7.70
C ARG A 63 33.94 9.93 7.36
N GLY A 64 33.86 11.25 7.53
CA GLY A 64 32.66 12.01 7.19
C GLY A 64 32.29 11.89 5.71
N ALA A 65 33.27 11.96 4.81
CA ALA A 65 33.04 11.77 3.39
C ALA A 65 32.52 10.35 3.06
N ARG A 66 33.09 9.31 3.69
CA ARG A 66 32.64 7.93 3.54
C ARG A 66 31.22 7.70 4.06
N GLU A 67 30.88 8.26 5.22
CA GLU A 67 29.52 8.15 5.79
C GLU A 67 28.47 8.82 4.90
N VAL A 68 28.79 9.99 4.33
CA VAL A 68 27.91 10.66 3.37
C VAL A 68 27.72 9.82 2.11
N ASP A 69 28.78 9.21 1.58
CA ASP A 69 28.69 8.36 0.39
C ASP A 69 27.85 7.10 0.65
N GLN A 70 28.07 6.44 1.80
CA GLN A 70 27.25 5.31 2.23
C GLN A 70 25.77 5.69 2.40
N THR A 71 25.51 6.87 2.97
CA THR A 71 24.13 7.38 3.14
C THR A 71 23.48 7.62 1.77
N LYS A 72 24.20 8.17 0.80
CA LYS A 72 23.70 8.36 -0.58
C LYS A 72 23.37 7.02 -1.24
N LEU A 73 24.24 6.03 -1.12
CA LEU A 73 23.99 4.68 -1.64
C LEU A 73 22.76 4.04 -1.01
N ALA A 74 22.59 4.18 0.31
CA ALA A 74 21.41 3.68 1.02
C ALA A 74 20.11 4.37 0.56
N ILE A 75 20.15 5.68 0.33
CA ILE A 75 19.01 6.45 -0.21
C ILE A 75 18.67 5.98 -1.63
N GLN A 76 19.66 5.77 -2.48
CA GLN A 76 19.44 5.26 -3.84
C GLN A 76 18.79 3.88 -3.82
N ALA A 77 19.32 2.96 -3.00
CA ALA A 77 18.75 1.62 -2.84
C ALA A 77 17.30 1.66 -2.31
N LEU A 78 17.00 2.60 -1.39
CA LEU A 78 15.64 2.81 -0.90
C LEU A 78 14.71 3.32 -2.01
N TYR A 79 15.17 4.28 -2.83
CA TYR A 79 14.41 4.80 -3.95
C TYR A 79 14.07 3.71 -4.95
N ASP A 80 15.05 2.89 -5.34
CA ASP A 80 14.85 1.77 -6.26
C ASP A 80 13.83 0.78 -5.72
N ARG A 81 13.91 0.48 -4.42
CA ARG A 81 12.96 -0.43 -3.75
C ARG A 81 11.55 0.13 -3.66
N ILE A 82 11.40 1.43 -3.43
CA ILE A 82 10.08 2.11 -3.45
C ILE A 82 9.50 2.10 -4.87
N SER A 83 10.34 2.36 -5.88
CA SER A 83 9.93 2.32 -7.29
C SER A 83 9.45 0.93 -7.69
N GLU A 84 10.20 -0.12 -7.32
CA GLU A 84 9.80 -1.50 -7.55
C GLU A 84 8.49 -1.85 -6.84
N MET A 85 8.35 -1.44 -5.57
CA MET A 85 7.12 -1.67 -4.80
C MET A 85 5.91 -0.97 -5.44
N LYS A 86 6.09 0.26 -5.95
CA LYS A 86 5.05 0.99 -6.68
C LYS A 86 4.64 0.23 -7.95
N GLN A 87 5.61 -0.20 -8.76
CA GLN A 87 5.33 -0.94 -9.99
C GLN A 87 4.58 -2.26 -9.71
N ARG A 88 5.00 -3.00 -8.67
CA ARG A 88 4.31 -4.22 -8.24
C ARG A 88 2.89 -3.94 -7.75
N ALA A 89 2.68 -2.84 -7.03
CA ALA A 89 1.36 -2.43 -6.57
C ALA A 89 0.43 -2.09 -7.75
N GLU A 90 0.90 -1.35 -8.76
CA GLU A 90 0.13 -1.03 -9.97
C GLU A 90 -0.26 -2.30 -10.76
N LEU A 91 0.67 -3.25 -10.90
CA LEU A 91 0.38 -4.54 -11.53
C LEU A 91 -0.64 -5.36 -10.73
N SER A 92 -0.50 -5.38 -9.41
CA SER A 92 -1.42 -6.07 -8.49
C SER A 92 -2.81 -5.46 -8.55
N GLU A 93 -2.92 -4.13 -8.56
CA GLU A 93 -4.19 -3.41 -8.70
C GLU A 93 -4.87 -3.75 -10.04
N GLY A 94 -4.12 -3.70 -11.15
CA GLY A 94 -4.65 -4.07 -12.47
C GLY A 94 -5.14 -5.52 -12.51
N ALA A 95 -4.41 -6.45 -11.90
CA ALA A 95 -4.83 -7.85 -11.80
C ALA A 95 -6.14 -8.00 -10.99
N VAL A 96 -6.25 -7.33 -9.84
CA VAL A 96 -7.47 -7.36 -9.02
C VAL A 96 -8.65 -6.75 -9.77
N LEU A 97 -8.45 -5.64 -10.49
CA LEU A 97 -9.51 -4.99 -11.26
C LEU A 97 -10.05 -5.93 -12.36
N ASN A 98 -9.17 -6.60 -13.10
CA ASN A 98 -9.57 -7.61 -14.09
C ASN A 98 -10.35 -8.76 -13.45
N ILE A 99 -9.86 -9.30 -12.33
CA ILE A 99 -10.55 -10.38 -11.59
C ILE A 99 -11.95 -9.93 -11.17
N THR A 100 -12.11 -8.71 -10.64
CA THR A 100 -13.42 -8.21 -10.21
C THR A 100 -14.38 -7.99 -11.38
N GLN A 101 -13.88 -7.59 -12.54
CA GLN A 101 -14.67 -7.47 -13.76
C GLN A 101 -15.16 -8.84 -14.25
N ASP A 102 -14.30 -9.86 -14.18
CA ASP A 102 -14.66 -11.24 -14.52
C ASP A 102 -15.68 -11.81 -13.55
N ILE A 103 -15.51 -11.60 -12.23
CA ILE A 103 -16.48 -11.98 -11.20
C ILE A 103 -17.85 -11.36 -11.49
N LYS A 104 -17.90 -10.07 -11.84
CA LYS A 104 -19.15 -9.38 -12.19
C LYS A 104 -19.80 -9.99 -13.43
N SER A 105 -19.02 -10.32 -14.45
CA SER A 105 -19.51 -10.94 -15.68
C SER A 105 -20.05 -12.34 -15.42
N LEU A 106 -19.35 -13.12 -14.59
CA LEU A 106 -19.76 -14.45 -14.15
C LEU A 106 -21.05 -14.41 -13.31
N ASP A 107 -21.19 -13.44 -12.40
CA ASP A 107 -22.40 -13.27 -11.59
C ASP A 107 -23.63 -12.95 -12.46
N ASN A 108 -23.46 -12.06 -13.44
CA ASN A 108 -24.52 -11.79 -14.43
C ASN A 108 -24.90 -13.03 -15.23
N ALA A 109 -23.91 -13.79 -15.72
CA ALA A 109 -24.15 -15.04 -16.42
C ALA A 109 -24.89 -16.05 -15.53
N LYS A 110 -24.47 -16.20 -14.28
CA LYS A 110 -25.12 -17.07 -13.29
C LYS A 110 -26.57 -16.64 -13.04
N ARG A 111 -26.83 -15.34 -12.84
CA ARG A 111 -28.18 -14.81 -12.63
C ARG A 111 -29.09 -15.09 -13.82
N ASN A 112 -28.60 -14.85 -15.04
CA ASN A 112 -29.33 -15.14 -16.26
C ASN A 112 -29.62 -16.64 -16.41
N LEU A 113 -28.64 -17.49 -16.12
CA LEU A 113 -28.82 -18.95 -16.16
C LEU A 113 -29.84 -19.42 -15.11
N VAL A 114 -29.79 -18.91 -13.89
CA VAL A 114 -30.76 -19.25 -12.84
C VAL A 114 -32.16 -18.80 -13.24
N ALA A 115 -32.31 -17.61 -13.82
CA ALA A 115 -33.58 -17.13 -14.34
C ALA A 115 -34.11 -18.05 -15.46
N ALA A 116 -33.27 -18.41 -16.42
CA ALA A 116 -33.62 -19.30 -17.52
C ALA A 116 -34.03 -20.70 -17.03
N VAL A 117 -33.26 -21.31 -16.12
CA VAL A 117 -33.60 -22.61 -15.52
C VAL A 117 -34.91 -22.55 -14.75
N THR A 118 -35.14 -21.47 -13.99
CA THR A 118 -36.39 -21.26 -13.25
C THR A 118 -37.59 -21.13 -14.20
N LEU A 119 -37.43 -20.36 -15.27
CA LEU A 119 -38.45 -20.17 -16.30
C LEU A 119 -38.78 -21.49 -16.99
N LEU A 120 -37.78 -22.25 -17.42
CA LEU A 120 -37.95 -23.55 -18.06
C LEU A 120 -38.66 -24.55 -17.14
N LYS A 121 -38.29 -24.59 -15.86
CA LYS A 121 -38.95 -25.46 -14.89
C LYS A 121 -40.42 -25.09 -14.68
N ARG A 122 -40.75 -23.80 -14.63
CA ARG A 122 -42.14 -23.33 -14.56
C ARG A 122 -42.92 -23.65 -15.83
N LEU A 123 -42.29 -23.57 -17.00
CA LEU A 123 -42.92 -23.88 -18.28
C LEU A 123 -43.23 -25.38 -18.37
N GLN A 124 -42.29 -26.22 -17.92
CA GLN A 124 -42.51 -27.66 -17.78
C GLN A 124 -43.68 -27.96 -16.84
N MET A 125 -43.73 -27.31 -15.66
CA MET A 125 -44.85 -27.47 -14.73
C MET A 125 -46.19 -27.08 -15.37
N LEU A 126 -46.25 -25.95 -16.09
CA LEU A 126 -47.46 -25.52 -16.78
C LEU A 126 -47.89 -26.51 -17.87
N THR A 127 -46.94 -27.05 -18.63
CA THR A 127 -47.19 -28.05 -19.67
C THR A 127 -47.81 -29.31 -19.07
N ILE A 128 -47.17 -29.88 -18.05
CA ILE A 128 -47.65 -31.09 -17.36
C ILE A 128 -49.03 -30.85 -16.75
N ALA A 129 -49.25 -29.72 -16.09
CA ALA A 129 -50.53 -29.39 -15.47
C ALA A 129 -51.65 -29.22 -16.52
N THR A 130 -51.34 -28.65 -17.69
CA THR A 130 -52.29 -28.50 -18.80
C THR A 130 -52.67 -29.85 -19.40
N GLU A 131 -51.70 -30.74 -19.60
CA GLU A 131 -51.94 -32.11 -20.09
C GLU A 131 -52.78 -32.93 -19.09
N GLN A 132 -52.48 -32.82 -17.79
CA GLN A 132 -53.27 -33.45 -16.73
C GLN A 132 -54.70 -32.91 -16.70
N LEU A 133 -54.88 -31.59 -16.83
CA LEU A 133 -56.19 -30.95 -16.86
C LEU A 133 -57.02 -31.47 -18.04
N GLN A 134 -56.42 -31.55 -19.23
CA GLN A 134 -57.07 -32.12 -20.41
C GLN A 134 -57.56 -33.55 -20.15
N SER A 135 -56.70 -34.42 -19.59
CA SER A 135 -57.07 -35.82 -19.30
C SER A 135 -58.22 -35.95 -18.27
N ILE A 136 -58.25 -35.09 -17.26
CA ILE A 136 -59.32 -35.05 -16.25
C ILE A 136 -60.64 -34.55 -16.87
N CYS A 137 -60.59 -33.54 -17.74
CA CYS A 137 -61.74 -33.06 -18.50
C CYS A 137 -62.32 -34.14 -19.43
N GLU A 138 -61.47 -34.87 -20.15
CA GLU A 138 -61.85 -36.01 -20.99
C GLU A 138 -62.52 -37.13 -20.16
N SER A 139 -62.04 -37.34 -18.93
CA SER A 139 -62.60 -38.29 -17.97
C SER A 139 -63.87 -37.80 -17.25
N ARG A 140 -64.36 -36.58 -17.56
CA ARG A 140 -65.53 -35.92 -16.94
C ARG A 140 -65.47 -35.78 -15.42
N ARG A 141 -64.26 -35.74 -14.83
CA ARG A 141 -64.04 -35.55 -13.38
C ARG A 141 -63.98 -34.05 -13.04
N TYR A 142 -65.08 -33.33 -13.27
CA TYR A 142 -65.10 -31.86 -13.24
C TYR A 142 -64.73 -31.22 -11.88
N LYS A 143 -64.97 -31.92 -10.77
CA LYS A 143 -64.56 -31.45 -9.44
C LYS A 143 -63.04 -31.43 -9.26
N GLU A 144 -62.34 -32.42 -9.80
CA GLU A 144 -60.87 -32.44 -9.81
C GLU A 144 -60.33 -31.42 -10.83
N ALA A 145 -60.99 -31.31 -11.98
CA ALA A 145 -60.65 -30.32 -13.01
C ALA A 145 -60.73 -28.88 -12.47
N SER A 146 -61.74 -28.55 -11.66
CA SER A 146 -61.87 -27.20 -11.10
C SER A 146 -60.70 -26.81 -10.20
N HIS A 147 -60.18 -27.75 -9.42
CA HIS A 147 -59.02 -27.50 -8.56
C HIS A 147 -57.73 -27.34 -9.38
N LEU A 148 -57.51 -28.21 -10.37
CA LEU A 148 -56.32 -28.13 -11.22
C LEU A 148 -56.34 -26.89 -12.13
N LEU A 149 -57.51 -26.48 -12.61
CA LEU A 149 -57.68 -25.26 -13.41
C LEU A 149 -57.23 -24.01 -12.65
N LEU A 150 -57.52 -23.91 -11.35
CA LEU A 150 -57.06 -22.79 -10.52
C LEU A 150 -55.52 -22.74 -10.47
N ALA A 151 -54.87 -23.89 -10.26
CA ALA A 151 -53.41 -23.98 -10.23
C ALA A 151 -52.78 -23.66 -11.60
N VAL A 152 -53.40 -24.11 -12.69
CA VAL A 152 -52.98 -23.79 -14.06
C VAL A 152 -53.12 -22.29 -14.35
N GLN A 153 -54.19 -21.64 -13.89
CA GLN A 153 -54.39 -20.19 -14.04
C GLN A 153 -53.35 -19.38 -13.26
N GLU A 154 -52.99 -19.80 -12.04
CA GLU A 154 -51.92 -19.16 -11.27
C GLU A 154 -50.57 -19.29 -11.98
N LEU A 155 -50.24 -20.48 -12.50
CA LEU A 155 -49.03 -20.71 -13.28
C LEU A 155 -49.03 -19.92 -14.59
N GLN A 156 -50.18 -19.79 -15.26
CA GLN A 156 -50.33 -19.01 -16.48
C GLN A 156 -50.10 -17.52 -16.22
N GLY A 157 -50.55 -16.98 -15.08
CA GLY A 157 -50.33 -15.58 -14.70
C GLY A 157 -48.85 -15.20 -14.62
N PHE A 158 -47.97 -16.13 -14.23
CA PHE A 158 -46.52 -15.91 -14.26
C PHE A 158 -45.96 -15.71 -15.68
N PHE A 159 -46.63 -16.23 -16.70
CA PHE A 159 -46.17 -16.17 -18.09
C PHE A 159 -46.75 -14.99 -18.89
N GLU A 160 -47.52 -14.09 -18.29
CA GLU A 160 -48.08 -12.91 -18.99
C GLU A 160 -46.99 -12.01 -19.59
N GLU A 161 -45.88 -11.83 -18.88
CA GLU A 161 -44.72 -11.06 -19.38
C GLU A 161 -43.99 -11.76 -20.55
N TYR A 162 -44.25 -13.05 -20.77
CA TYR A 162 -43.62 -13.89 -21.79
C TYR A 162 -44.59 -14.28 -22.93
N HIS A 163 -45.70 -13.55 -23.10
CA HIS A 163 -46.75 -13.82 -24.08
C HIS A 163 -46.29 -13.81 -25.55
N GLN A 164 -45.06 -13.34 -25.84
CA GLN A 164 -44.48 -13.36 -27.18
C GLN A 164 -43.81 -14.69 -27.52
N LEU A 165 -43.57 -15.56 -26.52
CA LEU A 165 -42.94 -16.85 -26.74
C LEU A 165 -43.95 -17.83 -27.37
N PRO A 166 -43.62 -18.46 -28.52
CA PRO A 166 -44.54 -19.36 -29.23
C PRO A 166 -45.13 -20.46 -28.35
N ASP A 167 -44.31 -21.09 -27.52
CA ASP A 167 -44.75 -22.18 -26.62
C ASP A 167 -45.75 -21.69 -25.57
N VAL A 168 -45.55 -20.48 -25.04
CA VAL A 168 -46.45 -19.84 -24.07
C VAL A 168 -47.78 -19.48 -24.72
N ILE A 169 -47.77 -18.98 -25.96
CA ILE A 169 -48.98 -18.69 -26.74
C ILE A 169 -49.78 -19.97 -26.95
N GLN A 170 -49.12 -21.05 -27.37
CA GLN A 170 -49.76 -22.35 -27.60
C GLN A 170 -50.39 -22.89 -26.33
N LEU A 171 -49.65 -22.91 -25.21
CA LEU A 171 -50.17 -23.35 -23.91
C LEU A 171 -51.35 -22.50 -23.45
N SER A 172 -51.25 -21.17 -23.56
CA SER A 172 -52.32 -20.26 -23.16
C SER A 172 -53.59 -20.49 -23.97
N SER A 173 -53.47 -20.68 -25.29
CA SER A 173 -54.61 -21.00 -26.16
C SER A 173 -55.27 -22.32 -25.79
N LYS A 174 -54.49 -23.37 -25.46
CA LYS A 174 -55.02 -24.66 -24.99
C LYS A 174 -55.79 -24.51 -23.69
N ILE A 175 -55.26 -23.74 -22.73
CA ILE A 175 -55.90 -23.48 -21.44
C ILE A 175 -57.23 -22.73 -21.64
N GLU A 176 -57.29 -21.75 -22.55
CA GLU A 176 -58.53 -21.03 -22.87
C GLU A 176 -59.63 -21.94 -23.44
N VAL A 177 -59.26 -22.91 -24.29
CA VAL A 177 -60.20 -23.91 -24.82
C VAL A 177 -60.72 -24.80 -23.69
N LEU A 178 -59.81 -25.32 -22.84
CA LEU A 178 -60.18 -26.18 -21.72
C LEU A 178 -61.05 -25.46 -20.67
N LYS A 179 -60.91 -24.14 -20.52
CA LYS A 179 -61.76 -23.32 -19.63
C LYS A 179 -63.21 -23.20 -20.11
N LYS A 180 -63.46 -23.34 -21.42
CA LYS A 180 -64.79 -23.24 -22.04
C LYS A 180 -65.52 -24.58 -22.15
N THR A 181 -64.84 -25.69 -21.83
CA THR A 181 -65.33 -27.06 -21.93
C THR A 181 -65.86 -27.54 -20.58
#